data_AF-A0A0M9E968-F1
#
_entry.id   AF-A0A0M9E968-F1
#
_cell.length_a   1.000
_cell.length_b   1.000
_cell.length_c   1.000
_cell.angle_alpha   90.00
_cell.angle_beta   90.00
_cell.angle_gamma   90.00
#
_symmetry.space_group_name_H-M   'P 1'
#
loop_
_entity.id
_entity.type
_entity.pdbx_description
1 polymer ?
#
loop_
_entity_poly.entity_id
_entity_poly.type
_entity_poly.pdbx_seq_one_letter_code
_entity_poly.pdbx_strand_id
1 'polypeptide(L)'
;MPGSFHRLVESKIAPMLVSGSYVSWIIKIMAEYLEAGRLDKFFISPYLTKDEGLRAVYKYADHYNKPITNQTAEQINKLCMADPFFIYCVIKNCKKSALRTSEGVINTVNSELTGRHSRMSGTWAEYINKTVAKINDIYAKDILLHLCKHNDSTWTPNELKDNLNIDLSAKEIHIRLEQMLDADLIEDGGSDIEYKGLTDGTLYLVLR
;
A
#
# COMPACT_ATOMS: atom_id res chain seq x y z
N MET A 1 14.69 -11.69 17.28
CA MET A 1 15.06 -10.29 17.59
C MET A 1 16.10 -9.84 16.57
N PRO A 2 15.94 -8.70 15.92
CA PRO A 2 16.87 -8.13 14.94
C PRO A 2 18.32 -7.99 15.44
N GLY A 3 18.51 -7.63 16.72
CA GLY A 3 19.84 -7.53 17.32
C GLY A 3 20.65 -8.83 17.32
N SER A 4 20.01 -10.00 17.23
CA SER A 4 20.75 -11.27 17.11
C SER A 4 21.49 -11.42 15.78
N PHE A 5 21.20 -10.57 14.80
CA PHE A 5 21.84 -10.58 13.48
C PHE A 5 23.06 -9.64 13.40
N HIS A 6 23.39 -8.88 14.45
CA HIS A 6 24.48 -7.91 14.43
C HIS A 6 25.82 -8.52 13.98
N ARG A 7 26.19 -9.68 14.56
CA ARG A 7 27.41 -10.41 14.18
C ARG A 7 27.40 -10.86 12.71
N LEU A 8 26.23 -11.22 12.19
CA LEU A 8 26.10 -11.69 10.80
C LEU A 8 26.29 -10.54 9.82
N VAL A 9 25.66 -9.40 10.09
CA VAL A 9 25.78 -8.17 9.28
C VAL A 9 27.22 -7.66 9.26
N GLU A 10 27.93 -7.73 10.39
CA GLU A 10 29.32 -7.28 10.48
C GLU A 10 30.34 -8.27 9.92
N SER A 11 29.98 -9.55 9.78
CA SER A 11 30.94 -10.59 9.41
C SER A 11 31.60 -10.37 8.06
N LYS A 12 30.93 -9.66 7.12
CA LYS A 12 31.33 -9.49 5.72
C LYS A 12 31.63 -10.81 4.98
N ILE A 13 31.18 -11.95 5.51
CA ILE A 13 31.37 -13.28 4.91
C ILE A 13 30.36 -13.50 3.78
N ALA A 14 29.13 -13.01 3.94
CA ALA A 14 28.07 -13.08 2.94
C ALA A 14 27.19 -11.82 2.99
N PRO A 15 26.65 -11.36 1.85
CA PRO A 15 25.72 -10.25 1.83
C PRO A 15 24.41 -10.64 2.52
N MET A 16 23.86 -9.73 3.33
CA MET A 16 22.53 -9.88 3.92
C MET A 16 21.53 -9.10 3.09
N LEU A 17 20.52 -9.79 2.55
CA LEU A 17 19.35 -9.17 1.93
C LEU A 17 18.19 -9.18 2.92
N VAL A 18 17.64 -8.00 3.20
CA VAL A 18 16.48 -7.82 4.08
C VAL A 18 15.31 -7.31 3.25
N SER A 19 14.17 -8.00 3.33
CA SER A 19 12.93 -7.62 2.66
C SER A 19 11.73 -7.90 3.56
N GLY A 20 10.67 -7.09 3.45
CA GLY A 20 9.39 -7.41 4.06
C GLY A 20 8.30 -6.40 3.72
N SER A 21 7.07 -6.71 4.11
CA SER A 21 5.86 -6.01 3.64
C SER A 21 5.50 -4.75 4.46
N TYR A 22 6.05 -4.58 5.66
CA TYR A 22 5.92 -3.37 6.48
C TYR A 22 7.27 -2.64 6.46
N VAL A 23 7.52 -1.92 5.38
CA VAL A 23 8.87 -1.42 5.06
C VAL A 23 9.29 -0.38 6.08
N SER A 24 8.40 0.55 6.44
CA SER A 24 8.67 1.58 7.44
C SER A 24 9.00 0.97 8.81
N TRP A 25 8.24 -0.05 9.23
CA TRP A 25 8.50 -0.76 10.48
C TRP A 25 9.82 -1.51 10.48
N ILE A 26 10.16 -2.20 9.39
CA ILE A 26 11.45 -2.88 9.25
C ILE A 26 12.58 -1.87 9.29
N ILE A 27 12.47 -0.75 8.58
CA ILE A 27 13.48 0.32 8.58
C ILE A 27 13.72 0.85 9.99
N LYS A 28 12.65 1.11 10.76
CA LYS A 28 12.72 1.59 12.14
C LYS A 28 13.45 0.60 13.06
N ILE A 29 13.08 -0.67 12.94
CA ILE A 29 13.73 -1.74 13.68
C ILE A 29 15.21 -1.89 13.27
N MET A 30 15.52 -1.87 11.97
CA MET A 30 16.91 -1.96 11.52
C MET A 30 17.72 -0.75 12.01
N ALA A 31 17.14 0.45 12.03
CA ALA A 31 17.81 1.64 12.55
C ALA A 31 18.09 1.55 14.07
N GLU A 32 17.21 0.92 14.84
CA GLU A 32 17.38 0.71 16.28
C GLU A 32 18.45 -0.34 16.61
N TYR A 33 18.51 -1.44 15.85
CA TYR A 33 19.36 -2.59 16.20
C TYR A 33 20.62 -2.75 15.33
N LEU A 34 20.67 -2.11 14.16
CA LEU A 34 21.76 -2.21 13.18
C LEU A 34 22.22 -0.81 12.77
N GLU A 35 22.68 -0.05 13.77
CA GLU A 35 23.08 1.35 13.67
C GLU A 35 24.22 1.61 12.67
N ALA A 36 24.53 2.88 12.44
CA ALA A 36 25.71 3.36 11.70
C ALA A 36 25.82 2.85 10.24
N GLY A 37 24.69 2.73 9.54
CA GLY A 37 24.69 2.44 8.10
C GLY A 37 25.10 1.01 7.74
N ARG A 38 24.95 0.06 8.67
CA ARG A 38 25.27 -1.36 8.45
C ARG A 38 24.42 -2.03 7.36
N LEU A 39 23.28 -1.44 7.02
CA LEU A 39 22.45 -1.85 5.89
C LEU A 39 22.23 -0.67 4.95
N ASP A 40 22.50 -0.89 3.67
CA ASP A 40 22.08 0.01 2.60
C ASP A 40 20.59 -0.18 2.31
N LYS A 41 19.90 0.94 2.04
CA LYS A 41 18.47 0.93 1.71
C LYS A 41 18.31 1.08 0.21
N PHE A 42 17.69 0.08 -0.41
CA PHE A 42 17.29 0.11 -1.80
C PHE A 42 15.77 0.15 -1.88
N PHE A 43 15.23 1.30 -2.27
CA PHE A 43 13.79 1.47 -2.44
C PHE A 43 13.39 0.98 -3.82
N ILE A 44 12.40 0.09 -3.86
CA ILE A 44 11.78 -0.39 -5.09
C ILE A 44 10.32 0.02 -5.02
N SER A 45 9.83 0.67 -6.08
CA SER A 45 8.41 0.98 -6.20
C SER A 45 7.60 -0.33 -6.14
N PRO A 46 6.56 -0.43 -5.30
CA PRO A 46 5.65 -1.57 -5.33
C PRO A 46 4.86 -1.62 -6.65
N TYR A 47 4.76 -0.50 -7.36
CA TYR A 47 4.09 -0.36 -8.65
C TYR A 47 5.06 -0.57 -9.80
N LEU A 48 4.57 -1.28 -10.81
CA LEU A 48 5.24 -1.37 -12.10
C LEU A 48 5.02 -0.10 -12.92
N THR A 49 5.90 0.18 -13.88
CA THR A 49 5.56 1.14 -14.92
C THR A 49 4.35 0.67 -15.71
N LYS A 50 3.66 1.58 -16.40
CA LYS A 50 2.46 1.24 -17.19
C LYS A 50 2.72 0.10 -18.19
N ASP A 51 3.88 0.08 -18.84
CA ASP A 51 4.26 -0.95 -19.82
C ASP A 51 4.65 -2.27 -19.15
N GLU A 52 5.32 -2.22 -18.00
CA GLU A 52 5.60 -3.42 -17.19
C GLU A 52 4.32 -4.04 -16.62
N GLY A 53 3.39 -3.21 -16.14
CA GLY A 53 2.08 -3.64 -15.67
C GLY A 53 1.27 -4.32 -16.79
N LEU A 54 1.25 -3.74 -17.99
CA LEU A 54 0.60 -4.35 -19.15
C LEU A 54 1.24 -5.70 -19.51
N ARG A 55 2.58 -5.80 -19.47
CA ARG A 55 3.29 -7.08 -19.63
C ARG A 55 2.92 -8.09 -18.56
N ALA A 56 2.76 -7.65 -17.31
CA ALA A 56 2.33 -8.51 -16.20
C ALA A 56 0.91 -9.06 -16.44
N VAL A 57 -0.01 -8.22 -16.93
CA VAL A 57 -1.38 -8.65 -17.30
C VAL A 57 -1.32 -9.81 -18.30
N TYR A 58 -0.59 -9.66 -19.41
CA TYR A 58 -0.47 -10.71 -20.41
C TYR A 58 0.19 -11.98 -19.84
N LYS A 59 1.29 -11.85 -19.08
CA LYS A 59 1.99 -13.00 -18.49
C LYS A 59 1.12 -13.78 -17.52
N TYR A 60 0.38 -13.10 -16.65
CA TYR A 60 -0.49 -13.78 -15.69
C TYR A 60 -1.70 -14.39 -16.38
N ALA A 61 -2.29 -13.71 -17.37
CA ALA A 61 -3.41 -14.24 -18.13
C ALA A 61 -3.03 -15.52 -18.89
N ASP A 62 -1.85 -15.55 -19.50
CA ASP A 62 -1.29 -16.73 -20.14
C ASP A 62 -1.07 -17.87 -19.12
N HIS A 63 -0.36 -17.58 -18.02
CA HIS A 63 -0.06 -18.56 -16.97
C HIS A 63 -1.34 -19.19 -16.36
N TYR A 64 -2.38 -18.39 -16.13
CA TYR A 64 -3.66 -18.87 -15.56
C TYR A 64 -4.69 -19.30 -16.61
N ASN A 65 -4.32 -19.30 -17.90
CA ASN A 65 -5.20 -19.62 -19.03
C ASN A 65 -6.54 -18.84 -18.97
N LYS A 66 -6.44 -17.53 -18.75
CA LYS A 66 -7.56 -16.59 -18.69
C LYS A 66 -7.61 -15.80 -20.00
N PRO A 67 -8.59 -16.06 -20.87
CA PRO A 67 -8.71 -15.29 -22.10
C PRO A 67 -9.01 -13.81 -21.83
N ILE A 68 -8.22 -12.96 -22.46
CA ILE A 68 -8.32 -11.50 -22.46
C ILE A 68 -8.25 -10.98 -23.90
N THR A 69 -8.61 -9.71 -24.10
CA THR A 69 -8.36 -8.95 -25.34
C THR A 69 -7.36 -7.84 -25.05
N ASN A 70 -6.79 -7.20 -26.08
CA ASN A 70 -5.88 -6.07 -25.86
C ASN A 70 -6.57 -4.92 -25.10
N GLN A 71 -7.85 -4.68 -25.40
CA GLN A 71 -8.65 -3.66 -24.73
C GLN A 71 -8.87 -4.00 -23.24
N THR A 72 -9.21 -5.24 -22.92
CA THR A 72 -9.38 -5.63 -21.52
C THR A 72 -8.05 -5.72 -20.78
N ALA A 73 -6.95 -6.02 -21.48
CA ALA A 73 -5.61 -6.00 -20.88
C ALA A 73 -5.22 -4.59 -20.40
N GLU A 74 -5.42 -3.58 -21.25
CA GLU A 74 -5.19 -2.17 -20.88
C GLU A 74 -6.12 -1.74 -19.75
N GLN A 75 -7.37 -2.17 -19.77
CA GLN A 75 -8.34 -1.86 -18.72
C GLN A 75 -7.95 -2.47 -17.38
N ILE A 76 -7.54 -3.74 -17.35
CA ILE A 76 -7.03 -4.38 -16.12
C ILE A 76 -5.82 -3.62 -15.60
N ASN A 77 -4.85 -3.33 -16.47
CA ASN A 77 -3.65 -2.60 -16.08
C ASN A 77 -3.99 -1.22 -15.47
N LYS A 78 -4.95 -0.50 -16.06
CA LYS A 78 -5.41 0.80 -15.57
C LYS A 78 -6.14 0.69 -14.23
N LEU A 79 -7.10 -0.24 -14.11
CA LEU A 79 -7.91 -0.40 -12.90
C LEU A 79 -7.13 -0.98 -11.72
N CYS A 80 -6.12 -1.80 -12.00
CA CYS A 80 -5.18 -2.30 -11.00
C CYS A 80 -3.98 -1.36 -10.81
N MET A 81 -3.94 -0.20 -11.48
CA MET A 81 -2.90 0.82 -11.31
C MET A 81 -1.46 0.30 -11.47
N ALA A 82 -1.28 -0.64 -12.41
CA ALA A 82 -0.01 -1.35 -12.63
C ALA A 82 0.56 -2.07 -11.39
N ASP A 83 -0.27 -2.31 -10.37
CA ASP A 83 0.10 -3.08 -9.19
C ASP A 83 0.12 -4.59 -9.54
N PRO A 84 1.29 -5.26 -9.45
CA PRO A 84 1.43 -6.65 -9.84
C PRO A 84 0.61 -7.60 -8.94
N PHE A 85 0.41 -7.26 -7.67
CA PHE A 85 -0.42 -8.05 -6.75
C PHE A 85 -1.91 -7.91 -7.08
N PHE A 86 -2.39 -6.71 -7.41
CA PHE A 86 -3.78 -6.48 -7.80
C PHE A 86 -4.11 -7.17 -9.12
N ILE A 87 -3.23 -7.01 -10.12
CA ILE A 87 -3.37 -7.69 -11.42
C ILE A 87 -3.44 -9.20 -11.20
N TYR A 88 -2.57 -9.75 -10.35
CA TYR A 88 -2.59 -11.17 -9.98
C TYR A 88 -3.92 -11.59 -9.35
N CYS A 89 -4.45 -10.84 -8.39
CA CYS A 89 -5.71 -11.18 -7.72
C CYS A 89 -6.88 -11.22 -8.71
N VAL A 90 -7.00 -10.18 -9.55
CA VAL A 90 -8.04 -10.08 -10.58
C VAL A 90 -7.96 -11.24 -11.57
N ILE A 91 -6.76 -11.56 -12.08
CA ILE A 91 -6.60 -12.62 -13.07
C ILE A 91 -6.82 -14.00 -12.46
N LYS A 92 -6.25 -14.28 -11.29
CA LYS A 92 -6.34 -15.59 -10.67
C LYS A 92 -7.77 -15.94 -10.27
N ASN A 93 -8.46 -15.01 -9.61
CA ASN A 93 -9.73 -15.29 -8.92
C ASN A 93 -10.96 -15.08 -9.81
N CYS A 94 -10.81 -14.55 -11.03
CA CYS A 94 -11.95 -14.37 -11.94
C CYS A 94 -12.52 -15.70 -12.45
N LYS A 95 -13.78 -15.66 -12.88
CA LYS A 95 -14.36 -16.74 -13.70
C LYS A 95 -13.63 -16.80 -15.06
N LYS A 96 -13.46 -18.00 -15.62
CA LYS A 96 -12.61 -18.26 -16.81
C LYS A 96 -12.82 -17.25 -17.95
N SER A 97 -14.05 -16.87 -18.25
CA SER A 97 -14.38 -15.98 -19.39
C SER A 97 -14.62 -14.51 -19.00
N ALA A 98 -14.54 -14.16 -17.71
CA ALA A 98 -14.96 -12.85 -17.21
C ALA A 98 -14.13 -11.71 -17.79
N LEU A 99 -12.85 -11.95 -18.11
CA LEU A 99 -11.94 -10.90 -18.55
C LEU A 99 -11.97 -10.64 -20.08
N ARG A 100 -12.91 -11.25 -20.80
CA ARG A 100 -13.11 -10.98 -22.24
C ARG A 100 -13.91 -9.70 -22.51
N THR A 101 -14.69 -9.24 -21.53
CA THR A 101 -15.56 -8.07 -21.67
C THR A 101 -15.18 -6.99 -20.66
N SER A 102 -15.42 -5.73 -21.02
CA SER A 102 -15.13 -4.60 -20.15
C SER A 102 -15.90 -4.66 -18.84
N GLU A 103 -17.19 -5.02 -18.90
CA GLU A 103 -18.03 -5.18 -17.71
C GLU A 103 -17.54 -6.31 -16.80
N GLY A 104 -17.10 -7.44 -17.37
CA GLY A 104 -16.59 -8.55 -16.58
C GLY A 104 -15.27 -8.21 -15.88
N VAL A 105 -14.42 -7.38 -16.49
CA VAL A 105 -13.24 -6.80 -15.82
C VAL A 105 -13.66 -5.93 -14.64
N ILE A 106 -14.55 -4.95 -14.86
CA ILE A 106 -15.03 -4.04 -13.81
C ILE A 106 -15.62 -4.81 -12.63
N ASN A 107 -16.49 -5.77 -12.91
CA ASN A 107 -17.15 -6.59 -11.89
C ASN A 107 -16.14 -7.43 -11.10
N THR A 108 -15.12 -7.98 -11.77
CA THR A 108 -14.06 -8.76 -11.11
C THR A 108 -13.24 -7.87 -10.18
N VAL A 109 -12.76 -6.73 -10.68
CA VAL A 109 -11.99 -5.75 -9.87
C VAL A 109 -12.81 -5.30 -8.66
N ASN A 110 -14.09 -4.95 -8.88
CA ASN A 110 -14.96 -4.51 -7.79
C ASN A 110 -15.18 -5.62 -6.75
N SER A 111 -15.35 -6.88 -7.18
CA SER A 111 -15.49 -8.01 -6.25
C SER A 111 -14.23 -8.25 -5.42
N GLU A 112 -13.04 -8.03 -5.99
CA GLU A 112 -11.78 -8.11 -5.24
C GLU A 112 -11.60 -6.94 -4.26
N LEU A 113 -12.14 -5.76 -4.55
CA LEU A 113 -12.04 -4.60 -3.65
C LEU A 113 -13.07 -4.65 -2.50
N THR A 114 -14.29 -5.08 -2.79
CA THR A 114 -15.43 -4.99 -1.86
C THR A 114 -15.74 -6.31 -1.14
N GLY A 115 -15.23 -7.44 -1.63
CA GLY A 115 -15.49 -8.74 -1.03
C GLY A 115 -14.76 -8.89 0.30
N ARG A 116 -15.48 -9.09 1.42
CA ARG A 116 -14.86 -9.28 2.75
C ARG A 116 -13.83 -10.42 2.83
N HIS A 117 -13.91 -11.39 1.93
CA HIS A 117 -13.00 -12.54 1.86
C HIS A 117 -12.13 -12.53 0.59
N SER A 118 -12.15 -11.44 -0.18
CA SER A 118 -11.25 -11.29 -1.31
C SER A 118 -9.83 -11.04 -0.81
N ARG A 119 -8.86 -11.28 -1.69
CA ARG A 119 -7.46 -11.17 -1.31
C ARG A 119 -7.03 -9.71 -1.21
N MET A 120 -7.47 -8.86 -2.14
CA MET A 120 -7.14 -7.42 -2.13
C MET A 120 -7.74 -6.71 -0.91
N SER A 121 -9.05 -6.87 -0.69
CA SER A 121 -9.73 -6.29 0.48
C SER A 121 -9.16 -6.82 1.79
N GLY A 122 -8.93 -8.13 1.88
CA GLY A 122 -8.36 -8.77 3.08
C GLY A 122 -6.97 -8.27 3.42
N THR A 123 -6.08 -8.10 2.43
CA THR A 123 -4.75 -7.54 2.64
C THR A 123 -4.83 -6.11 3.16
N TRP A 124 -5.59 -5.22 2.52
CA TRP A 124 -5.75 -3.85 3.02
C TRP A 124 -6.41 -3.79 4.40
N ALA A 125 -7.40 -4.65 4.66
CA ALA A 125 -8.01 -4.76 5.97
C ALA A 125 -7.00 -5.17 7.05
N GLU A 126 -5.99 -5.98 6.75
CA GLU A 126 -4.92 -6.31 7.69
C GLU A 126 -4.09 -5.06 8.07
N TYR A 127 -3.67 -4.26 7.08
CA TYR A 127 -2.93 -3.02 7.32
C TYR A 127 -3.77 -2.00 8.09
N ILE A 128 -5.02 -1.78 7.67
CA ILE A 128 -5.95 -0.87 8.33
C ILE A 128 -6.22 -1.33 9.75
N ASN A 129 -6.58 -2.60 9.98
CA ASN A 129 -6.97 -3.08 11.30
C ASN A 129 -5.80 -3.07 12.28
N LYS A 130 -4.58 -3.44 11.86
CA LYS A 130 -3.40 -3.33 12.73
C LYS A 130 -3.15 -1.89 13.16
N THR A 131 -3.33 -0.96 12.22
CA THR A 131 -3.11 0.47 12.48
C THR A 131 -4.22 1.07 13.32
N VAL A 132 -5.47 0.88 12.96
CA VAL A 132 -6.65 1.34 13.71
C VAL A 132 -6.68 0.73 15.11
N ALA A 133 -6.36 -0.55 15.28
CA ALA A 133 -6.29 -1.16 16.61
C ALA A 133 -5.16 -0.56 17.47
N LYS A 134 -4.03 -0.20 16.86
CA LYS A 134 -2.90 0.47 17.55
C LYS A 134 -3.23 1.92 17.91
N ILE A 135 -4.02 2.59 17.08
CA ILE A 135 -4.40 4.00 17.24
C ILE A 135 -5.63 4.14 18.17
N ASN A 136 -6.51 3.13 18.25
CA ASN A 136 -7.73 3.07 19.08
C ASN A 136 -8.55 4.38 19.09
N ASP A 137 -8.73 4.99 17.91
CA ASP A 137 -9.20 6.37 17.80
C ASP A 137 -10.40 6.52 16.88
N ILE A 138 -11.31 7.41 17.29
CA ILE A 138 -12.55 7.74 16.58
C ILE A 138 -12.31 8.47 15.25
N TYR A 139 -11.23 9.27 15.13
CA TYR A 139 -10.90 10.12 14.00
C TYR A 139 -9.90 9.50 13.01
N ALA A 140 -9.22 8.42 13.38
CA ALA A 140 -8.17 7.83 12.53
C ALA A 140 -8.69 7.45 11.12
N LYS A 141 -9.91 6.92 11.04
CA LYS A 141 -10.55 6.60 9.76
C LYS A 141 -10.89 7.84 8.95
N ASP A 142 -11.37 8.89 9.60
CA ASP A 142 -11.76 10.13 8.94
C ASP A 142 -10.55 10.87 8.38
N ILE A 143 -9.45 10.92 9.14
CA ILE A 143 -8.15 11.43 8.67
C ILE A 143 -7.69 10.63 7.46
N LEU A 144 -7.66 9.29 7.57
CA LEU A 144 -7.18 8.43 6.49
C LEU A 144 -8.03 8.59 5.23
N LEU A 145 -9.36 8.63 5.37
CA LEU A 145 -10.28 8.84 4.27
C LEU A 145 -10.10 10.21 3.62
N HIS A 146 -9.88 11.26 4.42
CA HIS A 146 -9.63 12.60 3.93
C HIS A 146 -8.34 12.67 3.10
N LEU A 147 -7.23 12.16 3.66
CA LEU A 147 -5.94 12.10 2.96
C LEU A 147 -6.03 11.30 1.65
N CYS A 148 -6.76 10.17 1.66
CA CYS A 148 -6.99 9.36 0.46
C CYS A 148 -7.81 10.09 -0.61
N LYS A 149 -8.80 10.91 -0.22
CA LYS A 149 -9.62 11.70 -1.16
C LYS A 149 -8.83 12.85 -1.78
N HIS A 150 -7.89 13.41 -1.03
CA HIS A 150 -7.06 14.56 -1.42
C HIS A 150 -5.60 14.13 -1.59
N ASN A 151 -5.38 12.96 -2.23
CA ASN A 151 -4.07 12.34 -2.39
C ASN A 151 -3.16 13.02 -3.42
N ASP A 152 -3.53 14.20 -3.90
CA ASP A 152 -2.69 15.12 -4.67
C ASP A 152 -2.05 16.20 -3.78
N SER A 153 -2.62 16.43 -2.59
CA SER A 153 -2.30 17.53 -1.68
C SER A 153 -1.56 17.06 -0.43
N THR A 154 -0.80 17.95 0.20
CA THR A 154 -0.16 17.74 1.51
C THR A 154 -0.95 18.43 2.60
N TRP A 155 -0.86 17.90 3.82
CA TRP A 155 -1.62 18.35 4.97
C TRP A 155 -0.77 18.35 6.23
N THR A 156 -0.86 19.44 6.99
CA THR A 156 -0.31 19.54 8.33
C THR A 156 -1.34 19.10 9.39
N PRO A 157 -0.88 18.75 10.61
CA PRO A 157 -1.80 18.43 11.72
C PRO A 157 -2.82 19.53 12.04
N ASN A 158 -2.44 20.81 11.88
CA ASN A 158 -3.35 21.93 12.12
C ASN A 158 -4.43 22.01 11.04
N GLU A 159 -4.05 21.88 9.77
CA GLU A 159 -5.02 21.91 8.66
C GLU A 159 -6.02 20.76 8.76
N LEU A 160 -5.56 19.56 9.14
CA LEU A 160 -6.46 18.41 9.37
C LEU A 160 -7.38 18.65 10.56
N LYS A 161 -6.87 19.21 11.66
CA LYS A 161 -7.67 19.57 12.84
C LYS A 161 -8.83 20.49 12.44
N ASP A 162 -8.52 21.54 11.70
CA ASP A 162 -9.48 22.57 11.32
C ASP A 162 -10.48 22.06 10.28
N ASN A 163 -10.01 21.33 9.25
CA ASN A 163 -10.87 20.81 8.17
C ASN A 163 -11.81 19.70 8.64
N LEU A 164 -11.35 18.84 9.54
CA LEU A 164 -12.13 17.70 10.02
C LEU A 164 -12.82 17.99 11.36
N ASN A 165 -12.63 19.19 11.92
CA ASN A 165 -13.16 19.61 13.21
C ASN A 165 -12.84 18.58 14.33
N ILE A 166 -11.57 18.16 14.39
CA ILE A 166 -11.10 17.10 15.30
C ILE A 166 -10.83 17.68 16.68
N ASP A 167 -11.43 17.06 17.70
CA ASP A 167 -11.19 17.39 19.11
C ASP A 167 -9.92 16.69 19.66
N LEU A 168 -8.77 16.99 19.04
CA LEU A 168 -7.44 16.58 19.46
C LEU A 168 -6.45 17.72 19.25
N SER A 169 -5.39 17.78 20.05
CA SER A 169 -4.30 18.73 19.81
C SER A 169 -3.53 18.41 18.53
N ALA A 170 -2.87 19.40 17.94
CA ALA A 170 -2.03 19.20 16.75
C ALA A 170 -0.92 18.16 16.99
N LYS A 171 -0.37 18.12 18.22
CA LYS A 171 0.62 17.11 18.64
C LYS A 171 0.03 15.70 18.62
N GLU A 172 -1.19 15.53 19.11
CA GLU A 172 -1.90 14.26 19.11
C GLU A 172 -2.23 13.79 17.70
N ILE A 173 -2.59 14.70 16.79
CA ILE A 173 -2.81 14.40 15.37
C ILE A 173 -1.49 14.00 14.70
N HIS A 174 -0.41 14.73 14.94
CA HIS A 174 0.93 14.39 14.44
C HIS A 174 1.37 12.98 14.85
N ILE A 175 1.23 12.61 16.13
CA ILE A 175 1.56 11.25 16.61
C ILE A 175 0.76 10.18 15.84
N ARG A 176 -0.51 10.45 15.52
CA ARG A 176 -1.36 9.51 14.76
C ARG A 176 -0.93 9.41 13.31
N LEU A 177 -0.54 10.52 12.68
CA LEU A 177 0.00 10.54 11.32
C LEU A 177 1.30 9.76 11.24
N GLU A 178 2.22 9.94 12.19
CA GLU A 178 3.43 9.12 12.31
C GLU A 178 3.12 7.61 12.44
N GLN A 179 2.06 7.26 13.20
CA GLN A 179 1.63 5.87 13.31
C GLN A 179 1.04 5.30 12.02
N MET A 180 0.35 6.14 11.22
CA MET A 180 -0.15 5.76 9.90
C MET A 180 0.98 5.64 8.88
N LEU A 181 1.98 6.52 8.94
CA LEU A 181 3.18 6.48 8.11
C LEU A 181 4.01 5.23 8.42
N ASP A 182 4.26 4.93 9.71
CA ASP A 182 4.92 3.71 10.18
C ASP A 182 4.24 2.42 9.69
N ALA A 183 2.93 2.50 9.39
CA ALA A 183 2.12 1.39 8.93
C ALA A 183 1.91 1.36 7.40
N ASP A 184 2.62 2.21 6.66
CA ASP A 184 2.55 2.32 5.20
C ASP A 184 1.12 2.62 4.68
N LEU A 185 0.32 3.40 5.44
CA LEU A 185 -1.05 3.80 5.05
C LEU A 185 -1.12 5.20 4.41
N ILE A 186 -0.08 6.00 4.59
CA ILE A 186 0.07 7.37 4.08
C ILE A 186 1.53 7.60 3.65
N GLU A 187 1.80 8.71 2.97
CA GLU A 187 3.12 9.13 2.52
C GLU A 187 3.58 10.38 3.27
N ASP A 188 4.90 10.57 3.31
CA ASP A 188 5.55 11.82 3.71
C ASP A 188 5.22 12.94 2.70
N GLY A 189 4.93 14.14 3.19
CA GLY A 189 4.55 15.29 2.36
C GLY A 189 5.72 16.11 1.83
N GLY A 190 6.97 15.77 2.17
CA GLY A 190 8.18 16.49 1.81
C GLY A 190 8.80 17.31 2.95
N SER A 191 8.17 17.33 4.12
CA SER A 191 8.70 17.94 5.35
C SER A 191 8.21 17.19 6.60
N ASP A 192 8.93 17.34 7.72
CA ASP A 192 8.67 16.65 8.99
C ASP A 192 7.26 16.88 9.61
N ILE A 193 6.46 17.77 9.02
CA ILE A 193 5.12 18.13 9.51
C ILE A 193 4.04 18.01 8.44
N GLU A 194 4.38 17.61 7.22
CA GLU A 194 3.45 17.47 6.11
C GLU A 194 3.25 16.00 5.76
N TYR A 195 1.99 15.64 5.53
CA TYR A 195 1.58 14.27 5.23
C TYR A 195 0.63 14.24 4.05
N LYS A 196 0.59 13.11 3.36
CA LYS A 196 -0.21 12.95 2.14
C LYS A 196 -0.80 11.56 2.04
N GLY A 197 -1.99 11.42 1.45
CA GLY A 197 -2.55 10.10 1.17
C GLY A 197 -1.76 9.34 0.11
N LEU A 198 -1.82 8.01 0.13
CA LEU A 198 -1.15 7.18 -0.88
C LEU A 198 -1.52 7.63 -2.30
N THR A 199 -0.50 7.92 -3.10
CA THR A 199 -0.65 8.40 -4.49
C THR A 199 -1.24 7.32 -5.41
N ASP A 200 -1.08 6.06 -5.01
CA ASP A 200 -1.59 4.90 -5.73
C ASP A 200 -3.11 4.72 -5.67
N GLY A 201 -3.85 5.48 -4.87
CA GLY A 201 -5.32 5.43 -4.79
C GLY A 201 -5.94 4.07 -4.45
N THR A 202 -5.15 3.04 -4.20
CA THR A 202 -5.61 1.66 -4.01
C THR A 202 -6.33 1.51 -2.67
N LEU A 203 -5.79 2.16 -1.63
CA LEU A 203 -6.41 2.24 -0.32
C LEU A 203 -7.76 2.96 -0.35
N TYR A 204 -7.88 4.04 -1.14
CA TYR A 204 -9.15 4.76 -1.32
C TYR A 204 -10.25 3.84 -1.86
N LEU A 205 -9.91 2.94 -2.78
CA LEU A 205 -10.86 1.98 -3.36
C LEU A 205 -11.39 0.96 -2.34
N VAL A 206 -10.66 0.72 -1.26
CA VAL A 206 -11.04 -0.20 -0.17
C VAL A 206 -11.79 0.52 0.96
N LEU A 207 -11.49 1.80 1.21
CA LEU A 207 -12.11 2.59 2.27
C LEU A 207 -13.52 3.12 1.93
N ARG A 208 -13.88 3.17 0.65
CA ARG A 208 -15.16 3.71 0.16
C ARG A 208 -16.37 2.80 0.38
#